data_AF-A0A8S3CAV2-F1
#
_entry.id   AF-A0A8S3CAV2-F1
#
_cell.length_a   1.000
_cell.length_b   1.000
_cell.length_c   1.000
_cell.angle_alpha   90.00
_cell.angle_beta   90.00
_cell.angle_gamma   90.00
#
_symmetry.space_group_name_H-M   'P 1'
#
loop_
_entity.id
_entity.type
_entity.pdbx_description
1 polymer ?
#
loop_
_entity_poly.entity_id
_entity_poly.type
_entity_poly.pdbx_seq_one_letter_code
_entity_poly.pdbx_strand_id
1 'polypeptide(L)'
;MMQNKQNIYQIQSQYYSRSYISNYIFWSNLISNNRQLLYFIFYFFLITSVLILLDHSNVSWTWRSLHPTFYAIYPAPSCCLPGVIHFRQTYTQVIDYLNSIECHKNYAIDTAFDDLPKRANLQTYLVEPNLVHHIGLYSRLRKMYINPYLLD
;
A
#
# COMPACT_ATOMS: atom_id res chain seq x y z
N MET A 1 57.53 29.59 -14.14
CA MET A 1 56.07 29.34 -13.93
C MET A 1 55.63 27.91 -14.22
N MET A 2 56.27 27.14 -15.11
CA MET A 2 55.81 25.77 -15.46
C MET A 2 56.03 24.70 -14.38
N GLN A 3 57.15 24.74 -13.61
CA GLN A 3 57.41 23.79 -12.52
C GLN A 3 56.38 23.87 -11.38
N ASN A 4 55.80 25.05 -11.12
CA ASN A 4 54.80 25.22 -10.07
C ASN A 4 53.46 24.57 -10.43
N LYS A 5 53.10 24.59 -11.72
CA LYS A 5 51.91 23.88 -12.23
C LYS A 5 52.07 22.37 -12.10
N GLN A 6 53.24 21.82 -12.45
CA GLN A 6 53.50 20.37 -12.36
C GLN A 6 53.40 19.86 -10.90
N ASN A 7 53.92 20.62 -9.93
CA ASN A 7 53.77 20.28 -8.50
C ASN A 7 52.30 20.33 -8.03
N ILE A 8 51.52 21.31 -8.48
CA ILE A 8 50.09 21.41 -8.13
C ILE A 8 49.30 20.21 -8.66
N TYR A 9 49.56 19.78 -9.91
CA TYR A 9 48.89 18.60 -10.48
C TYR A 9 49.26 17.29 -9.75
N GLN A 10 50.51 17.15 -9.28
CA GLN A 10 50.93 15.99 -8.49
C GLN A 10 50.28 15.96 -7.10
N ILE A 11 50.14 17.12 -6.45
CA ILE A 11 49.46 17.21 -5.15
C ILE A 11 47.96 16.92 -5.30
N GLN A 12 47.33 17.43 -6.36
CA GLN A 12 45.92 17.14 -6.64
C GLN A 12 45.71 15.65 -6.93
N SER A 13 46.53 15.01 -7.77
CA SER A 13 46.38 13.58 -8.08
C SER A 13 46.60 12.68 -6.85
N GLN A 14 47.51 13.05 -5.94
CA GLN A 14 47.69 12.37 -4.66
C GLN A 14 46.49 12.56 -3.72
N TYR A 15 45.88 13.75 -3.70
CA TYR A 15 44.70 14.01 -2.89
C TYR A 15 43.47 13.24 -3.41
N TYR A 16 43.25 13.23 -4.72
CA TYR A 16 42.17 12.47 -5.35
C TYR A 16 42.33 10.96 -5.13
N SER A 17 43.55 10.43 -5.26
CA SER A 17 43.81 8.99 -5.03
C SER A 17 43.61 8.59 -3.55
N ARG A 18 44.07 9.40 -2.59
CA ARG A 18 43.79 9.16 -1.15
C ARG A 18 42.30 9.22 -0.83
N SER A 19 41.58 10.18 -1.40
CA SER A 19 40.12 10.28 -1.20
C SER A 19 39.41 9.05 -1.77
N TYR A 20 39.81 8.57 -2.96
CA TYR A 20 39.23 7.39 -3.58
C TYR A 20 39.49 6.11 -2.76
N ILE A 21 40.72 5.91 -2.30
CA ILE A 21 41.08 4.75 -1.46
C ILE A 21 40.34 4.80 -0.11
N SER A 22 40.26 5.97 0.51
CA SER A 22 39.51 6.16 1.75
C SER A 22 38.02 5.82 1.59
N ASN A 23 37.39 6.31 0.52
CA ASN A 23 36.02 5.95 0.18
C ASN A 23 35.88 4.45 -0.08
N TYR A 24 36.78 3.83 -0.83
CA TYR A 24 36.72 2.39 -1.12
C TYR A 24 36.81 1.55 0.15
N ILE A 25 37.71 1.90 1.08
CA ILE A 25 37.87 1.20 2.37
C ILE A 25 36.63 1.42 3.26
N PHE A 26 36.09 2.64 3.28
CA PHE A 26 34.86 2.93 4.01
C PHE A 26 33.68 2.10 3.49
N TRP A 27 33.46 2.07 2.17
CA TRP A 27 32.39 1.28 1.56
C TRP A 27 32.61 -0.23 1.73
N SER A 28 33.84 -0.73 1.59
CA SER A 28 34.12 -2.16 1.75
C SER A 28 33.92 -2.63 3.19
N ASN A 29 34.29 -1.81 4.18
CA ASN A 29 34.00 -2.08 5.59
C ASN A 29 32.50 -1.96 5.90
N LEU A 30 31.80 -0.97 5.35
CA LEU A 30 30.35 -0.85 5.51
C LEU A 30 29.61 -2.06 4.94
N ILE A 31 30.05 -2.56 3.78
CA ILE A 31 29.48 -3.72 3.08
C ILE A 31 29.79 -5.03 3.82
N SER A 32 31.03 -5.21 4.31
CA SER A 32 31.41 -6.43 5.01
C SER A 32 30.69 -6.56 6.35
N ASN A 33 30.55 -5.46 7.10
CA ASN A 33 29.91 -5.45 8.41
C ASN A 33 28.38 -5.62 8.32
N ASN A 34 27.76 -5.15 7.23
CA ASN A 34 26.29 -5.21 7.04
C ASN A 34 25.86 -6.22 5.98
N ARG A 35 26.69 -7.25 5.70
CA ARG A 35 26.44 -8.20 4.63
C ARG A 35 25.07 -8.89 4.74
N GLN A 36 24.62 -9.21 5.95
CA GLN A 36 23.30 -9.80 6.19
C GLN A 36 22.16 -8.86 5.80
N LEU A 37 22.26 -7.58 6.16
CA LEU A 37 21.29 -6.56 5.78
C LEU A 37 21.25 -6.36 4.25
N LEU A 38 22.42 -6.37 3.60
CA LEU A 38 22.51 -6.26 2.15
C LEU A 38 21.85 -7.45 1.44
N TYR A 39 22.04 -8.68 1.93
CA TYR A 39 21.33 -9.83 1.40
C TYR A 39 19.83 -9.71 1.61
N PHE A 40 19.38 -9.30 2.81
CA PHE A 40 17.96 -9.08 3.08
C PHE A 40 17.34 -8.07 2.12
N ILE A 41 17.99 -6.93 1.93
CA ILE A 41 17.55 -5.88 0.99
C ILE A 41 17.48 -6.45 -0.43
N PHE A 42 18.51 -7.15 -0.88
CA PHE A 42 18.55 -7.75 -2.22
C PHE A 42 17.41 -8.74 -2.45
N TYR A 43 17.19 -9.68 -1.52
CA TYR A 43 16.10 -10.65 -1.61
C TYR A 43 14.72 -9.97 -1.57
N PHE A 44 14.54 -8.96 -0.73
CA PHE A 44 13.29 -8.19 -0.65
C PHE A 44 12.95 -7.51 -1.99
N PHE A 45 13.93 -6.87 -2.62
CA PHE A 45 13.76 -6.25 -3.93
C PHE A 45 13.47 -7.28 -5.03
N LEU A 46 14.16 -8.42 -5.01
CA LEU A 46 13.93 -9.51 -5.95
C LEU A 46 12.48 -10.02 -5.85
N ILE A 47 12.02 -10.37 -4.65
CA ILE A 47 10.65 -10.84 -4.41
C ILE A 47 9.63 -9.81 -4.88
N THR A 48 9.82 -8.54 -4.53
CA THR A 48 8.94 -7.44 -4.95
C THR A 48 8.88 -7.33 -6.47
N SER A 49 10.02 -7.41 -7.17
CA SER A 49 10.06 -7.34 -8.63
C SER A 49 9.31 -8.48 -9.31
N VAL A 50 9.42 -9.71 -8.77
CA VAL A 50 8.70 -10.87 -9.28
C VAL A 50 7.19 -10.70 -9.08
N LEU A 51 6.75 -10.23 -7.91
CA LEU A 51 5.34 -9.96 -7.63
C LEU A 51 4.74 -8.90 -8.57
N ILE A 52 5.51 -7.87 -8.91
CA ILE A 52 5.07 -6.83 -9.86
C ILE A 52 4.91 -7.43 -11.26
N LEU A 53 5.85 -8.28 -11.69
CA LEU A 53 5.83 -8.91 -13.02
C LEU A 53 4.73 -9.95 -13.19
N LEU A 54 4.29 -10.59 -12.10
CA LEU A 54 3.17 -11.55 -12.11
C LEU A 54 1.79 -10.87 -12.20
N ASP A 55 1.76 -9.56 -12.48
CA ASP A 55 0.55 -8.75 -12.61
C ASP A 55 -0.38 -8.89 -11.40
N HIS A 56 0.22 -9.13 -10.23
CA HIS A 56 -0.47 -9.02 -8.97
C HIS A 56 -0.70 -7.52 -8.76
N SER A 57 -1.76 -6.99 -9.36
CA SER A 57 -2.14 -5.58 -9.46
C SER A 57 -2.04 -4.80 -8.14
N ASN A 58 -1.98 -5.50 -7.01
CA ASN A 58 -1.77 -4.95 -5.68
C ASN A 58 -0.59 -5.62 -4.93
N VAL A 59 0.65 -5.51 -5.44
CA VAL A 59 1.86 -5.94 -4.67
C VAL A 59 1.92 -5.29 -3.28
N SER A 60 1.44 -4.05 -3.19
CA SER A 60 1.27 -3.34 -1.92
C SER A 60 0.38 -4.11 -0.93
N TRP A 61 -0.74 -4.67 -1.37
CA TRP A 61 -1.64 -5.47 -0.52
C TRP A 61 -0.93 -6.69 0.07
N THR A 62 -0.16 -7.40 -0.74
CA THR A 62 0.58 -8.59 -0.31
C THR A 62 1.53 -8.25 0.83
N TRP A 63 2.29 -7.16 0.71
CA TRP A 63 3.18 -6.69 1.78
C TRP A 63 2.42 -6.24 3.02
N ARG A 64 1.32 -5.50 2.85
CA ARG A 64 0.47 -5.06 3.97
C ARG A 64 -0.19 -6.23 4.71
N SER A 65 -0.36 -7.37 4.07
CA SER A 65 -0.99 -8.57 4.67
C SER A 65 -0.07 -9.36 5.59
N LEU A 66 1.23 -9.07 5.62
CA LEU A 66 2.19 -9.83 6.43
C LEU A 66 2.10 -9.53 7.93
N HIS A 67 1.76 -8.30 8.32
CA HIS A 67 1.66 -7.91 9.72
C HIS A 67 0.71 -6.71 9.89
N PRO A 68 -0.11 -6.65 10.97
CA PRO A 68 -1.03 -5.54 11.23
C PRO A 68 -0.39 -4.15 11.25
N THR A 69 0.89 -4.05 11.60
CA THR A 69 1.65 -2.77 11.57
C THR A 69 1.79 -2.19 10.16
N PHE A 70 1.65 -3.02 9.12
CA PHE A 70 1.69 -2.57 7.73
C PHE A 70 0.31 -2.21 7.19
N TYR A 71 -0.74 -2.25 8.00
CA TYR A 71 -2.06 -1.88 7.55
C TYR A 71 -2.13 -0.37 7.27
N ALA A 72 -2.78 -0.02 6.17
CA ALA A 72 -3.03 1.36 5.81
C ALA A 72 -4.47 1.71 6.19
N ILE A 73 -4.64 2.90 6.78
CA ILE A 73 -5.95 3.48 7.07
C ILE A 73 -6.04 4.78 6.31
N TYR A 74 -7.07 4.94 5.49
CA TYR A 74 -7.29 6.15 4.70
C TYR A 74 -8.79 6.43 4.54
N PRO A 75 -9.18 7.66 4.15
CA PRO A 75 -10.58 7.99 3.93
C PRO A 75 -11.23 7.01 2.96
N ALA A 76 -12.38 6.45 3.33
CA ALA A 76 -13.02 5.45 2.51
C ALA A 76 -13.53 6.06 1.19
N PRO A 77 -13.21 5.45 0.03
CA PRO A 77 -13.87 5.80 -1.22
C PRO A 77 -15.33 5.33 -1.21
N SER A 78 -16.14 5.86 -2.12
CA SER A 78 -17.55 5.49 -2.26
C SER A 78 -17.79 4.05 -2.73
N CYS A 79 -16.75 3.41 -3.28
CA CYS A 79 -16.73 1.99 -3.60
C CYS A 79 -15.98 1.22 -2.50
N CYS A 80 -16.36 -0.04 -2.23
CA CYS A 80 -15.72 -0.95 -1.24
C CYS A 80 -16.31 -1.00 0.19
N LEU A 81 -17.65 -1.04 0.33
CA LEU A 81 -18.36 -1.26 1.60
C LEU A 81 -17.76 -2.31 2.55
N PRO A 82 -17.41 -3.55 2.13
CA PRO A 82 -16.98 -4.58 3.07
C PRO A 82 -15.65 -4.26 3.77
N GLY A 83 -14.87 -3.28 3.28
CA GLY A 83 -13.64 -2.82 3.92
C GLY A 83 -13.79 -1.53 4.74
N VAL A 84 -14.96 -0.90 4.73
CA VAL A 84 -15.19 0.36 5.44
C VAL A 84 -15.45 0.08 6.92
N ILE A 85 -14.68 0.75 7.78
CA ILE A 85 -14.85 0.70 9.22
C ILE A 85 -15.76 1.84 9.66
N HIS A 86 -16.78 1.47 10.44
CA HIS A 86 -17.64 2.41 11.15
C HIS A 86 -17.31 2.38 12.64
N PHE A 87 -17.24 3.55 13.29
CA PHE A 87 -17.04 3.62 14.72
C PHE A 87 -18.25 3.05 15.45
N ARG A 88 -18.01 2.41 16.61
CA ARG A 88 -19.09 1.86 17.44
C ARG A 88 -20.16 2.90 17.79
N GLN A 89 -19.76 4.16 17.98
CA GLN A 89 -20.65 5.27 18.32
C GLN A 89 -21.64 5.63 17.19
N THR A 90 -21.29 5.35 15.94
CA THR A 90 -22.13 5.67 14.78
C THR A 90 -23.00 4.47 14.36
N TYR A 91 -22.81 3.31 14.99
CA TYR A 91 -23.50 2.07 14.60
C TYR A 91 -25.02 2.14 14.75
N THR A 92 -25.53 2.76 15.80
CA THR A 92 -26.98 2.96 15.99
C THR A 92 -27.56 3.84 14.89
N GLN A 93 -26.89 4.95 14.56
CA GLN A 93 -27.29 5.85 13.48
C GLN A 93 -27.29 5.15 12.12
N VAL A 94 -26.32 4.27 11.87
CA VAL A 94 -26.26 3.44 10.66
C VAL A 94 -27.48 2.52 10.60
N ILE A 95 -27.80 1.81 11.68
CA ILE A 95 -28.95 0.91 11.74
C ILE A 95 -30.25 1.68 11.54
N ASP A 96 -30.45 2.78 12.27
CA ASP A 96 -31.67 3.59 12.19
C ASP A 96 -31.87 4.14 10.78
N TYR A 97 -30.80 4.60 10.13
CA TYR A 97 -30.84 5.04 8.75
C TYR A 97 -31.22 3.89 7.80
N LEU A 98 -30.56 2.74 7.91
CA LEU A 98 -30.83 1.59 7.04
C LEU A 98 -32.26 1.04 7.23
N ASN A 99 -32.82 1.13 8.43
CA ASN A 99 -34.21 0.76 8.71
C ASN A 99 -35.21 1.77 8.16
N SER A 100 -34.80 3.03 7.96
CA SER A 100 -35.68 4.11 7.46
C SER A 100 -35.80 4.16 5.93
N ILE A 101 -34.93 3.44 5.21
CA ILE A 101 -34.86 3.46 3.75
C ILE A 101 -35.41 2.17 3.14
N GLU A 102 -36.00 2.29 1.96
CA GLU A 102 -36.36 1.14 1.13
C GLU A 102 -35.46 1.07 -0.10
N CYS A 103 -34.93 -0.13 -0.37
CA CYS A 103 -34.15 -0.37 -1.57
C CYS A 103 -35.05 -0.29 -2.81
N HIS A 104 -34.64 0.49 -3.81
CA HIS A 104 -35.37 0.61 -5.07
C HIS A 104 -34.42 0.50 -6.27
N LYS A 105 -34.98 0.49 -7.49
CA LYS A 105 -34.19 0.49 -8.72
C LYS A 105 -33.24 1.69 -8.71
N ASN A 106 -31.94 1.44 -8.88
CA ASN A 106 -30.83 2.41 -8.80
C ASN A 106 -30.48 2.93 -7.39
N TYR A 107 -31.05 2.35 -6.33
CA TYR A 107 -30.68 2.66 -4.94
C TYR A 107 -30.50 1.37 -4.16
N ALA A 108 -29.30 0.80 -4.29
CA ALA A 108 -28.93 -0.41 -3.56
C ALA A 108 -28.43 -0.05 -2.16
N ILE A 109 -28.35 -1.07 -1.31
CA ILE A 109 -27.78 -0.96 0.03
C ILE A 109 -26.37 -0.33 0.01
N ASP A 110 -25.56 -0.62 -1.01
CA ASP A 110 -24.22 -0.03 -1.17
C ASP A 110 -24.29 1.49 -1.36
N THR A 111 -25.26 1.97 -2.14
CA THR A 111 -25.53 3.41 -2.32
C THR A 111 -26.00 4.06 -1.02
N ALA A 112 -26.82 3.36 -0.24
CA ALA A 112 -27.27 3.86 1.06
C ALA A 112 -26.11 4.04 2.05
N PHE A 113 -25.18 3.09 2.10
CA PHE A 113 -23.99 3.20 2.95
C PHE A 113 -23.03 4.31 2.51
N ASP A 114 -22.94 4.63 1.21
CA ASP A 114 -22.16 5.76 0.71
C ASP A 114 -22.83 7.12 0.99
N ASP A 115 -24.17 7.16 1.00
CA ASP A 115 -24.95 8.35 1.28
C ASP A 115 -24.93 8.76 2.77
N LEU A 116 -24.95 7.77 3.67
CA LEU A 116 -25.06 8.01 5.10
C LEU A 116 -23.95 8.93 5.65
N PRO A 117 -22.64 8.69 5.38
CA PRO A 117 -21.57 9.58 5.82
C PRO A 117 -21.73 11.01 5.32
N LYS A 118 -22.22 11.19 4.08
CA LYS A 118 -22.44 12.52 3.47
C LYS A 118 -23.58 13.27 4.15
N ARG A 119 -24.65 12.58 4.54
CA ARG A 119 -25.83 13.19 5.19
C ARG A 119 -25.62 13.46 6.67
N ALA A 120 -24.97 12.53 7.37
CA ALA A 120 -24.75 12.59 8.81
C ALA A 120 -23.38 13.19 9.19
N ASN A 121 -22.61 13.67 8.22
CA ASN A 121 -21.25 14.21 8.40
C ASN A 121 -20.34 13.25 9.19
N LEU A 122 -20.40 11.96 8.87
CA LEU A 122 -19.61 10.92 9.52
C LEU A 122 -18.31 10.70 8.75
N GLN A 123 -17.22 10.47 9.48
CA GLN A 123 -15.98 10.03 8.86
C GLN A 123 -15.95 8.51 8.73
N THR A 124 -15.68 8.05 7.52
CA THR A 124 -15.49 6.65 7.18
C THR A 124 -14.05 6.39 6.76
N TYR A 125 -13.52 5.26 7.20
CA TYR A 125 -12.16 4.86 6.90
C TYR A 125 -12.14 3.48 6.26
N LEU A 126 -11.30 3.31 5.26
CA LEU A 126 -10.99 2.03 4.65
C LEU A 126 -9.67 1.53 5.23
N VAL A 127 -9.64 0.24 5.60
CA VAL A 127 -8.43 -0.43 6.06
C VAL A 127 -7.95 -1.41 5.01
N GLU A 128 -6.69 -1.28 4.64
CA GLU A 128 -6.00 -2.17 3.72
C GLU A 128 -4.90 -2.97 4.44
N PRO A 129 -4.78 -4.28 4.19
CA PRO A 129 -5.66 -5.08 3.34
C PRO A 129 -7.04 -5.23 3.97
N ASN A 130 -8.07 -5.47 3.16
CA ASN A 130 -9.42 -5.68 3.68
C ASN A 130 -9.40 -6.86 4.67
N LEU A 131 -9.76 -6.58 5.93
CA LEU A 131 -9.87 -7.58 6.99
C LEU A 131 -10.98 -8.59 6.73
N VAL A 132 -11.92 -8.24 5.86
CA VAL A 132 -12.97 -9.13 5.38
C VAL A 132 -12.44 -9.90 4.17
N HIS A 133 -12.17 -11.18 4.37
CA HIS A 133 -11.95 -12.10 3.27
C HIS A 133 -13.28 -12.26 2.52
N HIS A 134 -13.42 -11.61 1.37
CA HIS A 134 -14.60 -11.74 0.54
C HIS A 134 -14.78 -13.22 0.17
N ILE A 135 -15.90 -13.83 0.53
CA ILE A 135 -16.32 -15.13 -0.04
C ILE A 135 -16.55 -14.83 -1.53
N GLY A 136 -15.62 -15.22 -2.41
CA GLY A 136 -15.52 -14.79 -3.82
C GLY A 136 -16.83 -14.68 -4.60
N LEU A 137 -16.89 -13.80 -5.62
CA LEU A 137 -17.94 -13.56 -6.64
C LEU A 137 -19.42 -13.45 -6.18
N TYR A 138 -19.73 -13.66 -4.91
CA TYR A 138 -21.10 -13.71 -4.39
C TYR A 138 -21.24 -12.70 -3.26
N SER A 139 -21.33 -11.42 -3.63
CA SER A 139 -21.61 -10.33 -2.68
C SER A 139 -23.05 -10.34 -2.14
N ARG A 140 -23.90 -11.31 -2.51
CA ARG A 140 -25.26 -11.44 -1.94
C ARG A 140 -25.63 -12.90 -1.67
N LEU A 141 -26.28 -13.13 -0.53
CA LEU A 141 -27.21 -14.24 -0.28
C LEU A 141 -28.40 -14.15 -1.26
N ARG A 142 -28.15 -14.28 -2.57
CA ARG A 142 -29.21 -14.45 -3.57
C ARG A 142 -29.46 -15.95 -3.74
N LYS A 143 -30.72 -16.37 -3.72
CA LYS A 143 -31.13 -17.76 -4.02
C LYS A 143 -30.81 -18.18 -5.46
N MET A 144 -30.42 -17.25 -6.33
CA MET A 144 -30.22 -17.47 -7.76
C MET A 144 -28.88 -16.91 -8.21
N TYR A 145 -28.11 -17.75 -8.91
CA TYR A 145 -26.87 -17.39 -9.59
C TYR A 145 -27.17 -16.49 -10.79
N ILE A 146 -26.58 -15.30 -10.82
CA ILE A 146 -26.58 -14.41 -11.99
C ILE A 146 -25.13 -14.31 -12.43
N ASN A 147 -24.87 -14.68 -13.68
CA ASN A 147 -23.54 -14.58 -14.26
C ASN A 147 -23.12 -13.09 -14.33
N PRO A 148 -22.00 -12.70 -13.69
CA PRO A 148 -21.58 -11.30 -13.64
C PRO A 148 -21.19 -10.71 -15.00
N TYR A 149 -20.94 -11.55 -16.01
CA TYR A 149 -20.68 -11.13 -17.39
C TYR A 149 -21.96 -10.82 -18.20
N LEU A 150 -23.14 -10.94 -17.60
CA LEU A 150 -24.43 -10.65 -18.24
C LEU A 150 -25.09 -9.36 -17.71
N LEU A 151 -24.35 -8.57 -16.93
CA LEU A 151 -24.80 -7.29 -16.39
C LEU A 151 -24.14 -6.17 -17.21
N ASP A 152 -24.63 -6.00 -18.44
CA ASP A 152 -24.41 -4.82 -19.28
C ASP A 152 -25.56 -3.80 -19.07
#